data_AF-A0AAD9XJ81-F1
#
_entry.id   AF-A0AAD9XJ81-F1
#
_cell.length_a   1.000
_cell.length_b   1.000
_cell.length_c   1.000
_cell.angle_alpha   90.00
_cell.angle_beta   90.00
_cell.angle_gamma   90.00
#
_symmetry.space_group_name_H-M   'P 1'
#
loop_
_entity.id
_entity.type
_entity.pdbx_description
1 polymer ?
#
loop_
_entity_poly.entity_id
_entity_poly.type
_entity_poly.pdbx_seq_one_letter_code
_entity_poly.pdbx_strand_id
1 'polypeptide(L)'
;MVKVECGYKGRGKWNSVKYTPDQIKKMEESIRIRRAKEPIELVKVVKKLKLELSSEDSVLELPRPVKQRMADEILRRLHSLDAKTNVSVVREAVESWRREKLDEAKQLNIGKQGMNSTILKEQTRFLVKALESDWAALSEEIGLWIPAEIIHQEHDDKPEGVKDDEEEDILPGRPVPPECNAELHTDYAGAAVRWGLTHPKESAAECCQACLDQAKRAQPGQIKCNTWVYCPYETGCHSPDIYEHKNQECWLKYAEQPKLNFKGKYPDSYRNSHPTAPLIVPWVSGVVRM
;
A
#
# COMPACT_ATOMS: atom_id res chain seq x y z
N MET A 1 -12.89 -20.54 -40.90
CA MET A 1 -12.17 -21.11 -39.75
C MET A 1 -10.90 -20.30 -39.58
N VAL A 2 -10.89 -19.30 -38.69
CA VAL A 2 -9.76 -18.36 -38.55
C VAL A 2 -8.84 -18.89 -37.45
N LYS A 3 -7.59 -19.22 -37.78
CA LYS A 3 -6.54 -19.55 -36.81
C LYS A 3 -6.02 -18.26 -36.20
N VAL A 4 -6.23 -18.06 -34.90
CA VAL A 4 -5.53 -17.03 -34.13
C VAL A 4 -4.32 -17.69 -33.48
N GLU A 5 -3.13 -17.45 -34.02
CA GLU A 5 -1.88 -17.94 -33.44
C GLU A 5 -1.46 -17.01 -32.28
N CYS A 6 -1.73 -17.45 -31.03
CA CYS A 6 -1.02 -16.91 -29.88
C CYS A 6 0.40 -17.47 -29.88
N GLY A 7 1.37 -16.64 -30.26
CA GLY A 7 2.78 -16.99 -30.31
C GLY A 7 3.37 -17.22 -28.92
N TYR A 8 3.31 -18.45 -28.44
CA TYR A 8 4.25 -18.98 -27.46
C TYR A 8 5.03 -20.10 -28.14
N LYS A 9 6.33 -19.86 -28.40
CA LYS A 9 7.26 -20.86 -28.96
C LYS A 9 7.59 -21.90 -27.88
N GLY A 10 6.69 -22.86 -27.67
CA GLY A 10 6.93 -24.08 -26.91
C GLY A 10 6.53 -25.28 -27.76
N ARG A 11 7.47 -26.19 -28.04
CA ARG A 11 7.21 -27.45 -28.76
C ARG A 11 6.40 -28.38 -27.84
N GLY A 12 5.08 -28.34 -27.97
CA GLY A 12 4.15 -29.30 -27.35
C GLY A 12 2.95 -29.51 -28.27
N LYS A 13 2.44 -30.74 -28.37
CA LYS A 13 1.28 -31.11 -29.19
C LYS A 13 0.12 -30.15 -28.93
N TRP A 14 -0.29 -29.40 -29.95
CA TRP A 14 -1.41 -28.46 -29.87
C TRP A 14 -2.73 -29.22 -29.81
N ASN A 15 -3.28 -29.39 -28.60
CA ASN A 15 -4.71 -29.59 -28.47
C ASN A 15 -5.40 -28.32 -28.99
N SER A 16 -6.08 -28.41 -30.13
CA SER A 16 -6.85 -27.29 -30.67
C SER A 16 -7.99 -26.97 -29.69
N VAL A 17 -7.77 -26.01 -28.79
CA VAL A 17 -8.82 -25.49 -27.92
C VAL A 17 -9.87 -24.85 -28.82
N LYS A 18 -11.06 -25.43 -28.85
CA LYS A 18 -12.18 -24.91 -29.65
C LYS A 18 -12.84 -23.77 -28.85
N TYR A 19 -12.64 -22.54 -29.31
CA TYR A 19 -13.31 -21.37 -28.75
C TYR A 19 -14.68 -21.18 -29.39
N THR A 20 -15.65 -20.77 -28.59
CA THR A 20 -16.95 -20.32 -29.07
C THR A 20 -16.81 -18.96 -29.79
N PRO A 21 -17.72 -18.60 -30.71
CA PRO A 21 -17.68 -17.30 -31.38
C PRO A 21 -17.65 -16.11 -30.42
N ASP A 22 -18.38 -16.19 -29.30
CA ASP A 22 -18.39 -15.14 -28.28
C ASP A 22 -17.06 -15.00 -27.55
N GLN A 23 -16.36 -16.11 -27.29
CA GLN A 23 -15.01 -16.07 -26.71
C GLN A 23 -14.02 -15.40 -27.65
N ILE A 24 -14.10 -15.68 -28.95
CA ILE A 24 -13.24 -15.05 -29.97
C ILE A 24 -13.52 -13.54 -30.02
N LYS A 25 -14.79 -13.14 -30.01
CA LYS A 25 -15.19 -11.73 -30.01
C LYS A 25 -14.64 -10.98 -28.78
N LYS A 26 -14.76 -11.56 -27.58
CA LYS A 26 -14.19 -10.99 -26.34
C LYS A 26 -12.66 -10.89 -26.39
N MET A 27 -11.99 -11.88 -26.98
CA MET A 27 -10.54 -11.86 -27.15
C MET A 27 -10.10 -10.73 -28.10
N GLU A 28 -10.75 -10.59 -29.24
CA GLU A 28 -10.48 -9.51 -30.20
C GLU A 28 -10.71 -8.12 -29.59
N GLU A 29 -11.79 -7.96 -28.84
CA GLU A 29 -12.12 -6.72 -28.14
C GLU A 29 -11.05 -6.38 -27.09
N SER A 30 -10.59 -7.35 -26.30
CA SER A 30 -9.50 -7.16 -25.33
C SER A 30 -8.20 -6.70 -25.97
N ILE A 31 -7.90 -7.17 -27.20
CA ILE A 31 -6.69 -6.80 -27.93
C ILE A 31 -6.81 -5.37 -28.43
N ARG A 32 -7.99 -4.98 -28.94
CA ARG A 32 -8.26 -3.60 -29.37
C ARG A 32 -8.12 -2.62 -28.21
N ILE A 33 -8.71 -2.92 -27.06
CA ILE A 33 -8.62 -2.08 -25.86
C ILE A 33 -7.16 -1.91 -25.42
N ARG A 34 -6.38 -3.01 -25.38
CA ARG A 34 -4.95 -2.96 -25.00
C ARG A 34 -4.11 -2.11 -25.96
N ARG A 35 -4.34 -2.22 -27.27
CA ARG A 35 -3.65 -1.38 -28.27
C ARG A 35 -4.05 0.09 -28.17
N ALA A 36 -5.33 0.37 -27.93
CA ALA A 36 -5.82 1.74 -27.77
C ALA A 36 -5.31 2.42 -26.48
N LYS A 37 -5.02 1.62 -25.44
CA LYS A 37 -4.48 2.08 -24.16
C LYS A 37 -2.95 1.99 -24.07
N GLU A 38 -2.26 1.64 -25.15
CA GLU A 38 -0.79 1.57 -25.12
C GLU A 38 -0.22 3.00 -24.95
N PRO A 39 0.63 3.25 -23.93
CA PRO A 39 1.14 4.58 -23.64
C PRO A 39 2.29 4.95 -24.59
N ILE A 40 1.94 5.29 -25.84
CA ILE A 40 2.90 5.56 -26.93
C ILE A 40 3.93 6.62 -26.54
N GLU A 41 3.50 7.70 -25.88
CA GLU A 41 4.41 8.78 -25.47
C GLU A 41 5.41 8.33 -24.41
N LEU A 42 4.98 7.53 -23.43
CA LEU A 42 5.89 6.97 -22.43
C LEU A 42 6.95 6.07 -23.08
N VAL A 43 6.54 5.23 -24.04
CA VAL A 43 7.46 4.36 -24.78
C VAL A 43 8.50 5.19 -25.56
N LYS A 44 8.11 6.32 -26.14
CA LYS A 44 9.05 7.24 -26.82
C LYS A 44 10.04 7.87 -25.84
N VAL A 45 9.56 8.34 -24.68
CA VAL A 45 10.41 8.93 -23.63
C VAL A 45 11.44 7.91 -23.14
N VAL A 46 11.01 6.69 -22.82
CA VAL A 46 11.92 5.62 -22.37
C VAL A 46 12.98 5.28 -23.42
N LYS A 47 12.62 5.26 -24.71
CA LYS A 47 13.60 5.06 -25.79
C LYS A 47 14.63 6.19 -25.86
N LYS A 48 14.20 7.44 -25.67
CA LYS A 48 15.09 8.60 -25.66
C LYS A 48 16.06 8.54 -24.47
N LEU A 49 15.54 8.28 -23.27
CA LEU A 49 16.35 8.12 -22.06
C LEU A 49 17.39 7.00 -22.20
N LYS A 50 17.01 5.87 -22.80
CA LYS A 50 17.95 4.76 -23.03
C LYS A 50 19.10 5.14 -23.96
N LEU A 51 18.85 6.00 -24.94
CA LEU A 51 19.90 6.52 -25.83
C LEU A 51 20.82 7.51 -25.09
N GLU A 52 20.25 8.40 -24.29
CA GLU A 52 20.99 9.38 -23.46
C GLU A 52 21.89 8.65 -22.44
N LEU A 53 21.37 7.66 -21.73
CA LEU A 53 22.12 6.84 -20.76
C LEU A 53 23.23 5.98 -21.37
N SER A 54 23.13 5.64 -22.66
CA SER A 54 24.19 4.86 -23.34
C SER A 54 25.35 5.74 -23.81
N SER A 55 25.21 7.07 -23.73
CA SER A 55 26.20 8.04 -24.20
C SER A 55 27.00 8.71 -23.08
N GLU A 56 26.64 8.48 -21.82
CA GLU A 56 27.39 9.04 -20.68
C GLU A 56 28.54 8.13 -20.25
N ASP A 57 29.73 8.71 -20.34
CA ASP A 57 31.04 8.19 -20.05
C ASP A 57 31.17 7.48 -18.68
N SER A 58 32.06 6.50 -18.66
CA SER A 58 32.53 5.72 -17.50
C SER A 58 32.55 6.51 -16.18
N VAL A 59 31.78 6.03 -15.20
CA VAL A 59 31.71 6.55 -13.83
C VAL A 59 33.07 6.37 -13.12
N LEU A 60 33.90 7.40 -13.14
CA LEU A 60 35.03 7.51 -12.20
C LEU A 60 34.52 8.16 -10.92
N GLU A 61 34.34 7.34 -9.88
CA GLU A 61 33.81 7.77 -8.57
C GLU A 61 34.87 8.51 -7.72
N LEU A 62 34.38 9.37 -6.82
CA LEU A 62 35.22 9.91 -5.74
C LEU A 62 35.79 8.77 -4.87
N PRO A 63 37.05 8.86 -4.42
CA PRO A 63 37.62 7.86 -3.51
C PRO A 63 36.82 7.76 -2.20
N ARG A 64 36.59 6.53 -1.69
CA ARG A 64 35.89 6.28 -0.42
C ARG A 64 36.39 7.14 0.77
N PRO A 65 37.71 7.37 0.97
CA PRO A 65 38.17 8.21 2.07
C PRO A 65 37.78 9.69 1.94
N VAL A 66 37.48 10.16 0.72
CA VAL A 66 36.96 11.51 0.50
C VAL A 66 35.49 11.55 0.90
N LYS A 67 34.69 10.58 0.44
CA LYS A 67 33.27 10.41 0.79
C LYS A 67 33.05 10.33 2.31
N GLN A 68 33.87 9.54 3.02
CA GLN A 68 33.79 9.40 4.48
C GLN A 68 34.09 10.72 5.22
N ARG A 69 35.15 11.44 4.83
CA ARG A 69 35.47 12.73 5.44
C ARG A 69 34.35 13.75 5.26
N MET A 70 33.69 13.74 4.11
CA MET A 70 32.54 14.60 3.83
C MET A 70 31.37 14.26 4.76
N ALA A 71 31.05 12.97 4.92
CA ALA A 71 30.02 12.54 5.87
C ALA A 71 30.33 13.01 7.30
N ASP A 72 31.57 12.86 7.77
CA ASP A 72 32.00 13.28 9.11
C ASP A 72 31.93 14.81 9.33
N GLU A 73 32.24 15.59 8.29
CA GLU A 73 32.09 17.05 8.33
C GLU A 73 30.62 17.48 8.42
N ILE A 74 29.74 16.84 7.64
CA ILE A 74 28.30 17.10 7.69
C ILE A 74 27.75 16.71 9.06
N LEU A 75 28.08 15.53 9.57
CA LEU A 75 27.65 15.07 10.89
C LEU A 75 28.08 16.02 12.00
N ARG A 76 29.33 16.50 11.99
CA ARG A 76 29.80 17.50 12.97
C ARG A 76 29.00 18.78 12.92
N ARG A 77 28.62 19.24 11.71
CA ARG A 77 27.79 20.43 11.55
C ARG A 77 26.38 20.21 12.07
N LEU A 78 25.78 19.05 11.80
CA LEU A 78 24.46 18.68 12.30
C LEU A 78 24.43 18.50 13.83
N HIS A 79 25.49 17.94 14.43
CA HIS A 79 25.61 17.80 15.88
C HIS A 79 25.71 19.13 16.63
N SER A 80 26.08 20.22 15.95
CA SER A 80 26.09 21.56 16.54
C SER A 80 24.70 22.19 16.63
N LEU A 81 23.68 21.58 16.01
CA LEU A 81 22.28 22.04 16.06
C LEU A 81 21.57 21.44 17.28
N ASP A 82 20.59 22.16 17.82
CA ASP A 82 19.79 21.69 18.96
C ASP A 82 18.90 20.48 18.58
N ALA A 83 18.60 19.61 19.55
CA ALA A 83 17.82 18.40 19.32
C ALA A 83 16.36 18.65 18.88
N LYS A 84 15.85 19.89 19.05
CA LYS A 84 14.50 20.32 18.64
C LYS A 84 14.47 21.14 17.35
N THR A 85 15.53 21.10 16.56
CA THR A 85 15.68 21.93 15.37
C THR A 85 14.74 21.49 14.22
N ASN A 86 14.07 22.44 13.58
CA ASN A 86 13.17 22.19 12.44
C ASN A 86 13.91 21.61 11.21
N VAL A 87 13.22 20.83 10.39
CA VAL A 87 13.77 20.19 9.18
C VAL A 87 14.35 21.21 8.20
N SER A 88 13.72 22.38 8.05
CA SER A 88 14.24 23.50 7.24
C SER A 88 15.64 23.95 7.67
N VAL A 89 15.90 24.02 8.96
CA VAL A 89 17.20 24.46 9.51
C VAL A 89 18.27 23.38 9.29
N VAL A 90 17.91 22.11 9.45
CA VAL A 90 18.78 20.97 9.13
C VAL A 90 19.17 20.99 7.64
N ARG A 91 18.19 21.22 6.76
CA ARG A 91 18.41 21.34 5.31
C ARG A 91 19.33 22.51 4.96
N GLU A 92 19.09 23.68 5.56
CA GLU A 92 19.91 24.87 5.32
C GLU A 92 21.36 24.67 5.78
N ALA A 93 21.58 23.98 6.92
CA ALA A 93 22.92 23.69 7.40
C ALA A 93 23.72 22.81 6.43
N VAL A 94 23.07 21.83 5.80
CA VAL A 94 23.68 20.95 4.79
C VAL A 94 23.93 21.71 3.49
N GLU A 95 22.96 22.51 3.01
CA GLU A 95 23.14 23.32 1.81
C GLU A 95 24.23 24.38 1.98
N SER A 96 24.33 25.02 3.15
CA SER A 96 25.43 25.93 3.46
C SER A 96 26.78 25.23 3.40
N TRP A 97 26.89 24.03 3.98
CA TRP A 97 28.10 23.22 3.91
C TRP A 97 28.46 22.86 2.47
N ARG A 98 27.48 22.45 1.67
CA ARG A 98 27.68 22.12 0.26
C ARG A 98 28.22 23.33 -0.51
N ARG A 99 27.64 24.52 -0.30
CA ARG A 99 28.09 25.77 -0.96
C ARG A 99 29.52 26.13 -0.57
N GLU A 100 29.86 26.05 0.71
CA GLU A 100 31.22 26.31 1.22
C GLU A 100 32.23 25.33 0.62
N LYS A 101 31.92 24.03 0.62
CA LYS A 101 32.80 23.00 0.04
C LYS A 101 32.96 23.13 -1.46
N LEU A 102 31.90 23.55 -2.16
CA LEU A 102 31.94 23.80 -3.59
C LEU A 102 32.85 25.00 -3.90
N ASP A 103 32.77 26.07 -3.11
CA ASP A 103 33.65 27.22 -3.28
C ASP A 103 35.11 26.84 -2.98
N GLU A 104 35.38 26.13 -1.88
CA GLU A 104 36.72 25.59 -1.58
C GLU A 104 37.28 24.76 -2.75
N ALA A 105 36.47 23.87 -3.33
CA ALA A 105 36.87 23.03 -4.45
C ALA A 105 37.12 23.86 -5.73
N LYS A 106 36.31 24.89 -5.99
CA LYS A 106 36.49 25.81 -7.13
C LYS A 106 37.75 26.66 -6.97
N GLN A 107 38.02 27.19 -5.77
CA GLN A 107 39.24 27.95 -5.47
C GLN A 107 40.50 27.09 -5.61
N LEU A 108 40.45 25.83 -5.15
CA LEU A 108 41.53 24.86 -5.34
C LEU A 108 41.75 24.49 -6.81
N ASN A 109 40.71 24.54 -7.64
CA ASN A 109 40.81 24.34 -9.08
C ASN A 109 41.49 25.53 -9.79
N ILE A 110 41.22 26.76 -9.34
CA ILE A 110 41.78 28.01 -9.90
C ILE A 110 43.23 28.23 -9.41
N GLY A 111 43.50 28.07 -8.10
CA GLY A 111 44.82 28.30 -7.50
C GLY A 111 45.90 27.27 -7.87
N LYS A 112 45.53 26.09 -8.39
CA LYS A 112 46.46 25.04 -8.85
C LYS A 112 46.88 25.14 -10.31
N GLN A 113 46.80 26.33 -10.89
CA GLN A 113 47.37 26.60 -12.22
C GLN A 113 48.90 26.39 -12.26
N GLY A 114 49.58 26.18 -11.10
CA GLY A 114 51.02 25.93 -10.98
C GLY A 114 51.50 24.61 -10.31
N MET A 115 50.66 23.60 -10.01
CA MET A 115 51.13 22.31 -9.44
C MET A 115 50.96 21.11 -10.39
N ASN A 116 52.01 20.28 -10.47
CA ASN A 116 52.31 19.26 -11.49
C ASN A 116 51.76 17.85 -11.21
N SER A 117 50.51 17.69 -10.78
CA SER A 117 49.89 16.35 -10.69
C SER A 117 48.51 16.32 -11.36
N THR A 118 48.43 15.64 -12.50
CA THR A 118 47.20 15.40 -13.28
C THR A 118 46.10 14.77 -12.44
N ILE A 119 46.48 13.84 -11.55
CA ILE A 119 45.57 13.10 -10.66
C ILE A 119 44.87 14.04 -9.68
N LEU A 120 45.59 15.02 -9.13
CA LEU A 120 45.01 15.96 -8.16
C LEU A 120 44.03 16.94 -8.84
N LYS A 121 44.31 17.31 -10.10
CA LYS A 121 43.41 18.16 -10.90
C LYS A 121 42.13 17.41 -11.26
N GLU A 122 42.24 16.15 -11.66
CA GLU A 122 41.09 15.28 -11.94
C GLU A 122 40.23 15.07 -10.70
N GLN A 123 40.83 14.71 -9.55
CA GLN A 123 40.10 14.57 -8.27
C GLN A 123 39.37 15.86 -7.86
N THR A 124 39.99 17.03 -8.10
CA THR A 124 39.35 18.33 -7.80
C THR A 124 38.17 18.59 -8.74
N ARG A 125 38.29 18.24 -10.02
CA ARG A 125 37.21 18.36 -11.01
C ARG A 125 36.02 17.45 -10.67
N PHE A 126 36.29 16.21 -10.27
CA PHE A 126 35.25 15.27 -9.83
C PHE A 126 34.56 15.73 -8.55
N LEU A 127 35.30 16.32 -7.61
CA LEU A 127 34.71 16.90 -6.40
C LEU A 127 33.76 18.06 -6.74
N VAL A 128 34.15 18.95 -7.66
CA VAL A 128 33.26 20.03 -8.14
C VAL A 128 32.02 19.44 -8.82
N LYS A 129 32.18 18.45 -9.71
CA LYS A 129 31.05 17.78 -10.38
C LYS A 129 30.08 17.15 -9.38
N ALA A 130 30.61 16.45 -8.38
CA ALA A 130 29.82 15.76 -7.36
C ALA A 130 29.07 16.72 -6.44
N LEU A 131 29.66 17.88 -6.11
CA LEU A 131 29.00 18.90 -5.30
C LEU A 131 28.03 19.77 -6.10
N GLU A 132 28.25 19.98 -7.40
CA GLU A 132 27.44 20.88 -8.23
C GLU A 132 26.29 20.15 -8.93
N SER A 133 26.59 19.10 -9.69
CA SER A 133 25.64 18.40 -10.58
C SER A 133 25.21 17.03 -10.05
N ASP A 134 26.12 16.26 -9.44
CA ASP A 134 25.84 14.88 -9.02
C ASP A 134 25.55 14.78 -7.50
N TRP A 135 25.07 15.87 -6.87
CA TRP A 135 24.88 15.95 -5.41
C TRP A 135 23.89 14.92 -4.87
N ALA A 136 22.82 14.63 -5.62
CA ALA A 136 21.83 13.63 -5.19
C ALA A 136 22.47 12.23 -5.08
N ALA A 137 23.24 11.83 -6.09
CA ALA A 137 23.96 10.56 -6.09
C ALA A 137 25.02 10.52 -4.97
N LEU A 138 25.80 11.59 -4.80
CA LEU A 138 26.77 11.69 -3.71
C LEU A 138 26.09 11.61 -2.33
N SER A 139 24.94 12.26 -2.15
CA SER A 139 24.18 12.24 -0.89
C SER A 139 23.75 10.83 -0.52
N GLU A 140 23.26 10.06 -1.49
CA GLU A 140 22.87 8.66 -1.30
C GLU A 140 24.08 7.79 -0.91
N GLU A 141 25.21 7.96 -1.60
CA GLU A 141 26.45 7.20 -1.34
C GLU A 141 27.06 7.48 0.03
N ILE A 142 26.94 8.71 0.54
CA ILE A 142 27.40 9.07 1.90
C ILE A 142 26.35 8.83 2.98
N GLY A 143 25.18 8.29 2.62
CA GLY A 143 24.08 7.97 3.55
C GLY A 143 23.37 9.21 4.12
N LEU A 144 23.40 10.33 3.41
CA LEU A 144 22.75 11.57 3.82
C LEU A 144 21.29 11.58 3.34
N TRP A 145 20.37 11.33 4.26
CA TRP A 145 18.93 11.41 4.01
C TRP A 145 18.28 12.44 4.92
N ILE A 146 17.72 13.51 4.34
CA ILE A 146 16.96 14.54 5.05
C ILE A 146 15.50 14.41 4.61
N PRO A 147 14.55 14.16 5.52
CA PRO A 147 13.13 14.10 5.18
C PRO A 147 12.68 15.31 4.38
N ALA A 148 11.87 15.10 3.33
CA ALA A 148 11.16 16.20 2.69
C ALA A 148 10.21 16.83 3.71
N GLU A 149 10.06 18.16 3.66
CA GLU A 149 8.94 18.78 4.34
C GLU A 149 7.67 18.30 3.63
N ILE A 150 6.95 17.37 4.27
CA ILE A 150 5.63 16.96 3.81
C ILE A 150 4.70 18.10 4.20
N ILE A 151 4.60 19.11 3.33
CA ILE A 151 3.49 20.05 3.38
C ILE A 151 2.27 19.22 2.95
N HIS A 152 1.45 18.83 3.92
CA HIS A 152 0.15 18.25 3.64
C HIS A 152 -0.72 19.38 3.05
N GLN A 153 -0.60 19.59 1.74
CA GLN A 153 -1.66 20.25 1.00
C GLN A 153 -2.67 19.16 0.66
N GLU A 154 -3.74 19.11 1.45
CA GLU A 154 -4.99 18.50 0.99
C GLU A 154 -5.39 19.23 -0.30
N HIS A 155 -5.09 18.62 -1.44
CA HIS A 155 -5.67 19.02 -2.70
C HIS A 155 -7.02 18.33 -2.74
N ASP A 156 -8.08 19.10 -2.43
CA ASP A 156 -9.45 18.63 -2.56
C ASP A 156 -9.83 18.67 -4.06
N ASP A 157 -9.20 17.78 -4.84
CA ASP A 157 -9.52 17.53 -6.26
C ASP A 157 -10.86 16.79 -6.41
N LYS A 158 -11.66 16.76 -5.34
CA LYS A 158 -12.92 16.08 -5.22
C LYS A 158 -14.00 16.90 -5.91
N PRO A 159 -14.64 16.37 -6.97
CA PRO A 159 -15.79 17.04 -7.57
C PRO A 159 -16.92 17.15 -6.54
N GLU A 160 -17.49 18.35 -6.41
CA GLU A 160 -18.61 18.62 -5.50
C GLU A 160 -19.75 17.61 -5.74
N GLY A 161 -20.06 16.81 -4.70
CA GLY A 161 -21.19 15.87 -4.71
C GLY A 161 -20.81 14.38 -4.69
N VAL A 162 -19.52 14.03 -4.79
CA VAL A 162 -19.07 12.66 -4.48
C VAL A 162 -18.98 12.56 -2.95
N LYS A 163 -19.85 11.75 -2.33
CA LYS A 163 -19.64 11.39 -0.91
C LYS A 163 -18.36 10.56 -0.84
N ASP A 164 -17.68 10.59 0.30
CA ASP A 164 -16.62 9.61 0.53
C ASP A 164 -17.26 8.23 0.35
N ASP A 165 -17.05 7.62 -0.81
CA ASP A 165 -17.21 6.20 -0.95
C ASP A 165 -16.13 5.67 -0.01
N GLU A 166 -16.60 5.28 1.18
CA GLU A 166 -15.89 4.57 2.23
C GLU A 166 -14.80 3.73 1.58
N GLU A 167 -13.55 3.80 2.07
CA GLU A 167 -12.55 2.78 1.76
C GLU A 167 -13.30 1.44 1.80
N GLU A 168 -13.57 0.85 0.63
CA GLU A 168 -14.44 -0.32 0.59
C GLU A 168 -13.73 -1.37 1.41
N ASP A 169 -14.19 -1.61 2.63
CA ASP A 169 -13.55 -2.53 3.56
C ASP A 169 -13.72 -3.94 2.96
N ILE A 170 -12.71 -4.35 2.17
CA ILE A 170 -12.79 -5.55 1.35
C ILE A 170 -12.75 -6.77 2.26
N LEU A 171 -13.86 -7.51 2.30
CA LEU A 171 -13.92 -8.76 3.04
C LEU A 171 -13.04 -9.83 2.39
N PRO A 172 -12.25 -10.59 3.17
CA PRO A 172 -11.47 -11.69 2.64
C PRO A 172 -12.38 -12.84 2.15
N GLY A 173 -11.98 -13.44 1.03
CA GLY A 173 -12.65 -14.60 0.44
C GLY A 173 -13.59 -14.24 -0.72
N ARG A 174 -14.54 -15.13 -1.02
CA ARG A 174 -15.52 -14.90 -2.08
C ARG A 174 -16.51 -13.78 -1.66
N PRO A 175 -17.07 -13.01 -2.61
CA PRO A 175 -18.09 -12.03 -2.31
C PRO A 175 -19.26 -12.65 -1.54
N VAL A 176 -19.80 -11.91 -0.58
CA VAL A 176 -20.94 -12.36 0.20
C VAL A 176 -22.20 -12.31 -0.67
N PRO A 177 -22.98 -13.40 -0.78
CA PRO A 177 -24.21 -13.40 -1.57
C PRO A 177 -25.22 -12.33 -1.09
N PRO A 178 -25.98 -11.67 -1.99
CA PRO A 178 -26.93 -10.63 -1.62
C PRO A 178 -28.01 -11.07 -0.62
N GLU A 179 -28.44 -12.34 -0.67
CA GLU A 179 -29.42 -12.93 0.26
C GLU A 179 -28.94 -12.97 1.72
N CYS A 180 -27.64 -12.79 1.96
CA CYS A 180 -27.04 -12.73 3.28
C CYS A 180 -27.20 -11.36 3.96
N ASN A 181 -27.64 -10.33 3.22
CA ASN A 181 -27.81 -8.95 3.69
C ASN A 181 -26.65 -8.50 4.59
N ALA A 182 -25.43 -8.61 4.07
CA ALA A 182 -24.22 -8.32 4.83
C ALA A 182 -24.08 -6.82 5.08
N GLU A 183 -23.79 -6.47 6.32
CA GLU A 183 -23.46 -5.13 6.77
C GLU A 183 -22.09 -5.15 7.44
N LEU A 184 -21.18 -4.33 6.91
CA LEU A 184 -19.88 -4.07 7.51
C LEU A 184 -20.03 -3.30 8.82
N HIS A 185 -19.04 -3.41 9.69
CA HIS A 185 -18.97 -2.73 10.98
C HIS A 185 -20.26 -2.81 11.79
N THR A 186 -20.82 -4.00 11.87
CA THR A 186 -22.12 -4.23 12.47
C THR A 186 -22.07 -5.50 13.31
N ASP A 187 -22.51 -5.40 14.57
CA ASP A 187 -22.75 -6.55 15.45
C ASP A 187 -24.25 -6.67 15.74
N TYR A 188 -24.86 -7.76 15.27
CA TYR A 188 -26.24 -8.08 15.59
C TYR A 188 -26.34 -8.98 16.83
N ALA A 189 -27.27 -8.62 17.71
CA ALA A 189 -27.66 -9.43 18.85
C ALA A 189 -28.48 -10.66 18.43
N GLY A 190 -28.50 -11.67 19.29
CA GLY A 190 -29.36 -12.84 19.12
C GLY A 190 -28.94 -14.00 20.01
N ALA A 191 -29.82 -14.98 20.14
CA ALA A 191 -29.52 -16.22 20.84
C ALA A 191 -28.58 -17.08 19.97
N ALA A 192 -27.44 -17.49 20.51
CA ALA A 192 -26.50 -18.33 19.79
C ALA A 192 -27.11 -19.72 19.53
N VAL A 193 -27.33 -20.04 18.26
CA VAL A 193 -27.67 -21.38 17.77
C VAL A 193 -26.39 -22.20 17.58
N ARG A 194 -25.28 -21.53 17.25
CA ARG A 194 -23.94 -22.09 17.26
C ARG A 194 -22.94 -21.03 17.71
N TRP A 195 -22.10 -21.41 18.68
CA TRP A 195 -21.10 -20.53 19.28
C TRP A 195 -19.90 -20.30 18.35
N GLY A 196 -19.55 -19.04 18.11
CA GLY A 196 -18.44 -18.66 17.21
C GLY A 196 -17.06 -19.07 17.74
N LEU A 197 -16.87 -19.07 19.07
CA LEU A 197 -15.64 -19.51 19.74
C LEU A 197 -15.16 -20.91 19.31
N THR A 198 -16.08 -21.77 18.87
CA THR A 198 -15.80 -23.15 18.41
C THR A 198 -16.26 -23.39 16.97
N HIS A 199 -16.56 -22.32 16.24
CA HIS A 199 -17.07 -22.38 14.88
C HIS A 199 -16.37 -21.39 13.94
N PRO A 200 -15.09 -21.65 13.59
CA PRO A 200 -14.40 -20.81 12.62
C PRO A 200 -14.90 -21.06 11.19
N LYS A 201 -14.88 -19.99 10.37
CA LYS A 201 -15.13 -20.01 8.93
C LYS A 201 -14.13 -19.13 8.21
N GLU A 202 -13.68 -19.52 7.03
CA GLU A 202 -12.62 -18.79 6.31
C GLU A 202 -13.07 -17.43 5.75
N SER A 203 -14.38 -17.17 5.68
CA SER A 203 -14.93 -15.91 5.16
C SER A 203 -16.34 -15.63 5.68
N ALA A 204 -16.77 -14.36 5.56
CA ALA A 204 -18.14 -13.95 5.82
C ALA A 204 -19.17 -14.71 4.96
N ALA A 205 -18.82 -14.98 3.69
CA ALA A 205 -19.68 -15.73 2.78
C ALA A 205 -19.85 -17.19 3.20
N GLU A 206 -18.82 -17.81 3.79
CA GLU A 206 -18.90 -19.15 4.38
C GLU A 206 -19.70 -19.15 5.69
N CYS A 207 -19.61 -18.06 6.47
CA CYS A 207 -20.41 -17.91 7.69
C CYS A 207 -21.91 -17.76 7.38
N CYS A 208 -22.27 -16.92 6.41
CA CYS A 208 -23.65 -16.83 5.93
C CYS A 208 -24.16 -18.19 5.42
N GLN A 209 -23.37 -18.88 4.59
CA GLN A 209 -23.76 -20.19 4.08
C GLN A 209 -24.00 -21.20 5.21
N ALA A 210 -23.17 -21.16 6.26
CA ALA A 210 -23.36 -22.01 7.43
C ALA A 210 -24.68 -21.70 8.17
N CYS A 211 -25.10 -20.43 8.22
CA CYS A 211 -26.42 -20.04 8.75
C CYS A 211 -27.56 -20.63 7.90
N LEU A 212 -27.51 -20.44 6.58
CA LEU A 212 -28.50 -20.99 5.64
C LEU A 212 -28.60 -22.51 5.75
N ASP A 213 -27.45 -23.20 5.82
CA ASP A 213 -27.42 -24.66 5.90
C ASP A 213 -27.91 -25.17 7.26
N GLN A 214 -27.65 -24.44 8.35
CA GLN A 214 -28.20 -24.78 9.66
C GLN A 214 -29.73 -24.62 9.63
N ALA A 215 -30.24 -23.51 9.10
CA ALA A 215 -31.67 -23.25 9.01
C ALA A 215 -32.41 -24.31 8.19
N LYS A 216 -31.80 -24.79 7.09
CA LYS A 216 -32.34 -25.88 6.25
C LYS A 216 -32.34 -27.25 6.94
N ARG A 217 -31.33 -27.54 7.77
CA ARG A 217 -31.16 -28.84 8.45
C ARG A 217 -31.84 -28.91 9.82
N ALA A 218 -32.28 -27.78 10.37
CA ALA A 218 -32.94 -27.72 11.66
C ALA A 218 -34.20 -28.60 11.70
N GLN A 219 -34.27 -29.46 12.70
CA GLN A 219 -35.41 -30.35 12.93
C GLN A 219 -36.62 -29.56 13.48
N PRO A 220 -37.85 -30.10 13.39
CA PRO A 220 -39.01 -29.51 14.04
C PRO A 220 -38.75 -29.25 15.54
N GLY A 221 -38.98 -28.02 15.99
CA GLY A 221 -38.72 -27.59 17.37
C GLY A 221 -37.30 -27.07 17.64
N GLN A 222 -36.36 -27.18 16.69
CA GLN A 222 -35.06 -26.52 16.79
C GLN A 222 -35.13 -25.07 16.32
N ILE A 223 -34.34 -24.22 16.98
CA ILE A 223 -34.17 -22.83 16.59
C ILE A 223 -33.33 -22.77 15.31
N LYS A 224 -33.88 -22.11 14.29
CA LYS A 224 -33.23 -21.93 12.98
C LYS A 224 -32.40 -20.65 13.00
N CYS A 225 -31.22 -20.67 12.40
CA CYS A 225 -30.41 -19.48 12.23
C CYS A 225 -31.08 -18.50 11.26
N ASN A 226 -31.19 -17.23 11.65
CA ASN A 226 -31.53 -16.12 10.74
C ASN A 226 -30.54 -14.95 10.80
N THR A 227 -29.59 -14.97 11.73
CA THR A 227 -28.60 -13.92 11.90
C THR A 227 -27.22 -14.55 11.98
N TRP A 228 -26.25 -14.00 11.27
CA TRP A 228 -24.86 -14.45 11.34
C TRP A 228 -23.93 -13.27 11.66
N VAL A 229 -22.87 -13.53 12.42
CA VAL A 229 -21.85 -12.53 12.78
C VAL A 229 -20.47 -13.14 12.59
N TYR A 230 -19.59 -12.44 11.87
CA TYR A 230 -18.28 -12.92 11.43
C TYR A 230 -17.16 -11.96 11.83
N CYS A 231 -16.03 -12.50 12.28
CA CYS A 231 -14.82 -11.72 12.55
C CYS A 231 -13.81 -11.81 11.40
N PRO A 232 -13.64 -10.77 10.55
CA PRO A 232 -12.69 -10.78 9.44
C PRO A 232 -11.24 -10.43 9.85
N TYR A 233 -11.04 -9.78 11.00
CA TYR A 233 -9.74 -9.20 11.37
C TYR A 233 -8.78 -10.23 12.00
N GLU A 234 -7.51 -10.21 11.57
CA GLU A 234 -6.47 -11.13 12.05
C GLU A 234 -6.19 -10.98 13.55
N THR A 235 -6.31 -9.75 14.07
CA THR A 235 -6.12 -9.42 15.49
C THR A 235 -7.33 -9.76 16.37
N GLY A 236 -8.38 -10.37 15.81
CA GLY A 236 -9.62 -10.64 16.53
C GLY A 236 -10.58 -9.45 16.55
N CYS A 237 -11.75 -9.67 17.16
CA CYS A 237 -12.85 -8.70 17.16
C CYS A 237 -13.27 -8.32 18.59
N HIS A 238 -13.53 -7.05 18.81
CA HIS A 238 -13.94 -6.55 20.12
C HIS A 238 -15.42 -6.83 20.40
N SER A 239 -15.72 -7.39 21.57
CA SER A 239 -17.07 -7.51 22.15
C SER A 239 -16.98 -7.13 23.64
N PRO A 240 -18.00 -6.47 24.23
CA PRO A 240 -18.05 -6.18 25.66
C PRO A 240 -18.45 -7.38 26.52
N ASP A 241 -17.81 -8.52 26.30
CA ASP A 241 -18.01 -9.72 27.10
C ASP A 241 -16.70 -10.24 27.68
N ILE A 242 -16.76 -11.40 28.33
CA ILE A 242 -15.63 -11.99 29.06
C ILE A 242 -14.68 -12.79 28.15
N TYR A 243 -14.98 -12.90 26.86
CA TYR A 243 -14.24 -13.74 25.93
C TYR A 243 -13.28 -12.91 25.07
N GLU A 244 -12.20 -13.57 24.67
CA GLU A 244 -11.29 -13.06 23.66
C GLU A 244 -11.69 -13.64 22.31
N HIS A 245 -12.25 -12.81 21.43
CA HIS A 245 -12.70 -13.26 20.12
C HIS A 245 -11.60 -13.19 19.08
N LYS A 246 -11.41 -14.30 18.36
CA LYS A 246 -10.34 -14.49 17.40
C LYS A 246 -10.82 -14.32 15.96
N ASN A 247 -9.86 -14.20 15.05
CA ASN A 247 -10.10 -14.19 13.61
C ASN A 247 -10.95 -15.42 13.20
N GLN A 248 -11.79 -15.23 12.18
CA GLN A 248 -12.63 -16.26 11.57
C GLN A 248 -13.78 -16.79 12.42
N GLU A 249 -14.01 -16.27 13.63
CA GLU A 249 -15.17 -16.65 14.42
C GLU A 249 -16.47 -16.40 13.67
N CYS A 250 -17.31 -17.44 13.55
CA CYS A 250 -18.62 -17.38 12.92
C CYS A 250 -19.72 -17.75 13.92
N TRP A 251 -20.48 -16.74 14.32
CA TRP A 251 -21.61 -16.89 15.23
C TRP A 251 -22.90 -17.08 14.43
N LEU A 252 -23.57 -18.21 14.65
CA LEU A 252 -24.89 -18.45 14.10
C LEU A 252 -25.91 -18.14 15.18
N LYS A 253 -26.77 -17.15 14.94
CA LYS A 253 -27.70 -16.62 15.92
C LYS A 253 -29.13 -16.70 15.39
N TYR A 254 -30.07 -16.65 16.34
CA TYR A 254 -31.48 -16.45 16.08
C TYR A 254 -31.98 -15.23 16.83
N ALA A 255 -32.74 -14.39 16.13
CA ALA A 255 -33.49 -13.30 16.74
C ALA A 255 -34.82 -13.14 15.99
N GLU A 256 -35.94 -13.17 16.71
CA GLU A 256 -37.26 -12.87 16.12
C GLU A 256 -37.31 -11.42 15.60
N GLN A 257 -36.64 -10.52 16.33
CA GLN A 257 -36.35 -9.15 15.91
C GLN A 257 -34.86 -8.90 16.12
N PRO A 258 -34.02 -8.97 15.05
CA PRO A 258 -32.59 -8.69 15.15
C PRO A 258 -32.37 -7.29 15.73
N LYS A 259 -31.80 -7.23 16.93
CA LYS A 259 -31.42 -5.96 17.56
C LYS A 259 -30.00 -5.63 17.20
N LEU A 260 -29.77 -4.37 16.88
CA LEU A 260 -28.43 -3.85 16.68
C LEU A 260 -27.75 -3.67 18.05
N ASN A 261 -26.57 -4.29 18.25
CA ASN A 261 -25.71 -3.96 19.39
C ASN A 261 -24.90 -2.71 19.07
N PHE A 262 -24.05 -2.79 18.04
CA PHE A 262 -23.20 -1.68 17.62
C PHE A 262 -23.12 -1.61 16.10
N LYS A 263 -23.04 -0.39 15.56
CA LYS A 263 -22.81 -0.12 14.13
C LYS A 263 -21.85 1.05 13.92
N GLY A 264 -20.95 0.92 12.96
CA GLY A 264 -20.03 1.97 12.56
C GLY A 264 -19.04 2.31 13.68
N LYS A 265 -18.92 3.61 13.99
CA LYS A 265 -18.02 4.08 15.05
C LYS A 265 -18.62 3.84 16.44
N TYR A 266 -17.81 3.33 17.37
CA TYR A 266 -18.23 3.29 18.77
C TYR A 266 -18.37 4.72 19.33
N PRO A 267 -19.42 5.01 20.12
CA PRO A 267 -19.57 6.32 20.75
C PRO A 267 -18.38 6.64 21.66
N ASP A 268 -17.94 7.90 21.70
CA ASP A 268 -16.82 8.32 22.55
C ASP A 268 -17.08 8.03 24.03
N SER A 269 -18.32 8.21 24.49
CA SER A 269 -18.72 7.85 25.86
C SER A 269 -18.53 6.36 26.19
N TYR A 270 -18.77 5.49 25.20
CA TYR A 270 -18.54 4.06 25.34
C TYR A 270 -17.04 3.74 25.36
N ARG A 271 -16.25 4.35 24.47
CA ARG A 271 -14.79 4.14 24.44
C ARG A 271 -14.07 4.71 25.67
N ASN A 272 -14.59 5.80 26.26
CA ASN A 272 -14.07 6.34 27.51
C ASN A 272 -14.26 5.38 28.69
N SER A 273 -15.34 4.59 28.69
CA SER A 273 -15.59 3.54 29.69
C SER A 273 -14.98 2.19 29.32
N HIS A 274 -14.67 1.98 28.03
CA HIS A 274 -14.05 0.76 27.50
C HIS A 274 -12.83 1.13 26.64
N PRO A 275 -11.68 1.46 27.26
CA PRO A 275 -10.51 1.98 26.54
C PRO A 275 -9.92 1.01 25.50
N THR A 276 -10.24 -0.28 25.62
CA THR A 276 -9.83 -1.35 24.68
C THR A 276 -10.75 -1.45 23.47
N ALA A 277 -11.88 -0.72 23.43
CA ALA A 277 -12.77 -0.72 22.29
C ALA A 277 -12.13 0.03 21.10
N PRO A 278 -12.10 -0.58 19.90
CA PRO A 278 -11.58 0.06 18.70
C PRO A 278 -12.45 1.27 18.30
N LEU A 279 -11.98 2.05 17.33
CA LEU A 279 -12.74 3.19 16.82
C LEU A 279 -14.03 2.75 16.09
N ILE A 280 -13.93 1.67 15.32
CA ILE A 280 -15.00 1.14 14.47
C ILE A 280 -15.32 -0.30 14.91
N VAL A 281 -16.59 -0.68 14.84
CA VAL A 281 -17.06 -2.05 15.10
C VAL A 281 -16.33 -3.03 14.16
N PRO A 282 -15.64 -4.05 14.69
CA PRO A 282 -14.84 -4.96 13.86
C PRO A 282 -15.64 -6.16 13.33
N TRP A 283 -16.93 -6.23 13.60
CA TRP A 283 -17.78 -7.34 13.18
C TRP A 283 -18.43 -7.08 11.83
N VAL A 284 -18.67 -8.15 11.09
CA VAL A 284 -19.53 -8.16 9.90
C VAL A 284 -20.74 -9.00 10.26
N SER A 285 -21.93 -8.46 10.09
CA SER A 285 -23.16 -9.19 10.40
C SER A 285 -24.09 -9.19 9.21
N GLY A 286 -25.00 -10.15 9.20
CA GLY A 286 -26.07 -10.16 8.21
C GLY A 286 -27.25 -10.98 8.68
N VAL A 287 -28.36 -10.80 7.97
CA VAL A 287 -29.59 -11.54 8.18
C VAL A 287 -29.94 -12.35 6.94
N VAL A 288 -30.45 -13.55 7.14
CA VAL A 288 -30.93 -14.41 6.06
C VAL A 288 -32.44 -14.56 6.17
N ARG A 289 -33.13 -14.50 5.02
CA ARG A 289 -34.55 -14.81 4.96
C ARG A 289 -34.72 -16.33 5.00
N MET A 290 -35.56 -16.81 5.90
CA MET A 290 -35.97 -18.22 5.98
C MET A 290 -37.10 -18.53 5.00
#